data_AF-A0A7C9TSW2-F1
#
_entry.id   AF-A0A7C9TSW2-F1
#
_cell.length_a   1.000
_cell.length_b   1.000
_cell.length_c   1.000
_cell.angle_alpha   90.00
_cell.angle_beta   90.00
_cell.angle_gamma   90.00
#
_symmetry.space_group_name_H-M   'P 1'
#
loop_
_entity.id
_entity.type
_entity.pdbx_description
1 polymer ?
#
loop_
_entity_poly.entity_id
_entity_poly.type
_entity_poly.pdbx_seq_one_letter_code
_entity_poly.pdbx_strand_id
1 'polypeptide(L)'
;MSNCINNWVSLGDTCNLWLKDFSLNLTAELMGILLVLFSVNQTVKNSQEKEKNKFKEIAFRQLRYVLRKQIYLLFEMFKATVEVRPDKDYQVLVDLFDDTYFNEVKYLDLLSPAPMVTSQGDEMDWLDYLHSELLSLKSALGQVVDRYSFYLDSEVVDVMEELSDSVFIRFINSIWEAKNINAIGDRGDLLSACKDLLREYATSLLKLMELYNQSAASDRQITMDRRKWNDWWSHNGRPKIGESRIKLYPPALRD
;
A
#
# COMPACT_ATOMS: atom_id res chain seq x y z
N MET A 1 83.73 9.39 -53.69
CA MET A 1 83.28 8.31 -52.79
C MET A 1 83.08 8.92 -51.41
N SER A 2 82.09 8.41 -50.67
CA SER A 2 81.65 8.75 -49.31
C SER A 2 81.10 10.16 -49.07
N ASN A 3 79.77 10.24 -48.92
CA ASN A 3 79.13 10.53 -47.63
C ASN A 3 77.61 10.42 -47.77
N CYS A 4 77.11 9.18 -47.81
CA CYS A 4 75.68 8.85 -47.69
C CYS A 4 75.48 7.82 -46.57
N ILE A 5 75.99 8.05 -45.37
CA ILE A 5 75.68 7.21 -44.21
C ILE A 5 75.71 8.13 -42.99
N ASN A 6 74.56 8.68 -42.58
CA ASN A 6 74.32 9.20 -41.22
C ASN A 6 72.85 9.55 -40.90
N ASN A 7 71.89 9.28 -41.79
CA ASN A 7 70.48 9.64 -41.55
C ASN A 7 69.65 8.58 -40.81
N TRP A 8 70.24 7.49 -40.30
CA TRP A 8 69.48 6.40 -39.69
C TRP A 8 69.15 6.59 -38.20
N VAL A 9 69.82 7.53 -37.51
CA VAL A 9 69.60 7.76 -36.06
C VAL A 9 68.46 8.75 -35.79
N SER A 10 68.20 9.71 -36.69
CA SER A 10 67.10 10.69 -36.53
C SER A 10 65.70 10.13 -36.86
N LEU A 11 65.64 9.00 -37.56
CA LEU A 11 64.39 8.33 -37.95
C LEU A 11 63.72 7.59 -36.77
N GLY A 12 64.50 7.11 -35.79
CA GLY A 12 63.96 6.44 -34.60
C GLY A 12 63.27 7.41 -33.63
N ASP A 13 63.86 8.59 -33.40
CA ASP A 13 63.32 9.59 -32.49
C ASP A 13 62.06 10.28 -33.04
N THR A 14 62.03 10.55 -34.35
CA THR A 14 60.86 11.10 -35.05
C THR A 14 59.71 10.09 -35.13
N CYS A 15 60.00 8.81 -35.33
CA CYS A 15 58.99 7.74 -35.29
C CYS A 15 58.38 7.59 -33.89
N ASN A 16 59.19 7.60 -32.82
CA ASN A 16 58.71 7.53 -31.44
C ASN A 16 57.86 8.74 -31.04
N LEU A 17 58.24 9.95 -31.47
CA LEU A 17 57.44 11.17 -31.27
C LEU A 17 56.09 11.08 -31.98
N TRP A 18 56.09 10.68 -33.26
CA TRP A 18 54.87 10.51 -34.05
C TRP A 18 53.93 9.45 -33.46
N LEU A 19 54.47 8.32 -33.01
CA LEU A 19 53.70 7.23 -32.39
C LEU A 19 53.13 7.67 -31.02
N LYS A 20 53.88 8.45 -30.25
CA LYS A 20 53.43 9.03 -28.99
C LYS A 20 52.30 10.03 -29.22
N ASP A 21 52.43 10.94 -30.16
CA ASP A 21 51.40 11.93 -30.50
C ASP A 21 50.14 11.26 -31.06
N PHE A 22 50.30 10.25 -31.92
CA PHE A 22 49.19 9.42 -32.41
C PHE A 22 48.48 8.70 -31.25
N SER A 23 49.24 8.07 -30.33
CA SER A 23 48.67 7.37 -29.18
C SER A 23 47.96 8.31 -28.20
N LEU A 24 48.48 9.51 -27.99
CA LEU A 24 47.87 10.52 -27.12
C LEU A 24 46.57 11.06 -27.74
N ASN A 25 46.56 11.33 -29.05
CA ASN A 25 45.37 11.77 -29.75
C ASN A 25 44.29 10.67 -29.77
N LEU A 26 44.66 9.42 -30.05
CA LEU A 26 43.73 8.29 -30.02
C LEU A 26 43.17 8.08 -28.60
N THR A 27 44.02 8.16 -27.58
CA THR A 27 43.59 8.02 -26.18
C THR A 27 42.67 9.16 -25.76
N ALA A 28 42.97 10.41 -26.16
CA ALA A 28 42.14 11.56 -25.90
C ALA A 28 40.77 11.45 -26.59
N GLU A 29 40.73 10.98 -27.83
CA GLU A 29 39.49 10.74 -28.57
C GLU A 29 38.65 9.62 -27.93
N LEU A 30 39.27 8.49 -27.57
CA LEU A 30 38.62 7.38 -26.86
C LEU A 30 38.07 7.82 -25.49
N MET A 31 38.85 8.59 -24.71
CA MET A 31 38.39 9.14 -23.43
C MET A 31 37.25 10.15 -23.62
N GLY A 32 37.31 10.96 -24.68
CA GLY A 32 36.23 11.87 -25.05
C GLY A 32 34.92 11.13 -25.34
N ILE A 33 34.97 10.07 -26.15
CA ILE A 33 33.80 9.22 -26.45
C ILE A 33 33.24 8.57 -25.17
N LEU A 34 34.10 8.02 -24.32
CA LEU A 34 33.70 7.40 -23.05
C LEU A 34 33.02 8.40 -22.11
N LEU A 35 33.55 9.62 -21.99
CA LEU A 35 32.96 10.68 -21.18
C LEU A 35 31.59 11.11 -21.69
N VAL A 36 31.43 11.23 -23.00
CA VAL A 36 30.13 11.55 -23.61
C VAL A 36 29.13 10.43 -23.35
N LEU A 37 29.50 9.16 -23.61
CA LEU A 37 28.63 8.01 -23.34
C LEU A 37 28.24 7.92 -21.86
N PHE A 38 29.18 8.15 -20.95
CA PHE A 38 28.92 8.18 -19.51
C PHE A 38 27.93 9.31 -19.15
N SER A 39 28.15 10.52 -19.67
CA SER A 39 27.29 11.68 -19.39
C SER A 39 25.87 11.49 -19.93
N VAL A 40 25.73 10.94 -21.14
CA VAL A 40 24.43 10.61 -21.74
C VAL A 40 23.73 9.54 -20.92
N ASN A 41 24.41 8.43 -20.60
CA ASN A 41 23.83 7.35 -19.80
C ASN A 41 23.37 7.85 -18.43
N GLN A 42 24.15 8.71 -17.77
CA GLN A 42 23.78 9.29 -16.49
C GLN A 42 22.54 10.21 -16.62
N THR A 43 22.49 11.03 -17.65
CA THR A 43 21.36 11.93 -17.90
C THR A 43 20.08 11.16 -18.19
N VAL A 44 20.17 10.13 -19.03
CA VAL A 44 19.04 9.24 -19.36
C VAL A 44 18.54 8.52 -18.11
N LYS A 45 19.43 7.94 -17.30
CA LYS A 45 19.07 7.29 -16.02
C LYS A 45 18.35 8.26 -15.08
N ASN A 46 18.93 9.44 -14.86
CA ASN A 46 18.32 10.46 -14.00
C ASN A 46 16.94 10.90 -14.51
N SER A 47 16.76 10.98 -15.84
CA SER A 47 15.46 11.32 -16.44
C SER A 47 14.43 10.21 -16.23
N GLN A 48 14.82 8.96 -16.48
CA GLN A 48 13.97 7.78 -16.27
C GLN A 48 13.55 7.65 -14.80
N GLU A 49 14.46 7.90 -13.86
CA GLU A 49 14.17 7.82 -12.44
C GLU A 49 13.22 8.93 -11.98
N LYS A 50 13.38 10.16 -12.49
CA LYS A 50 12.43 11.26 -12.26
C LYS A 50 11.04 10.95 -12.80
N GLU A 51 10.97 10.39 -14.00
CA GLU A 51 9.71 9.99 -14.62
C GLU A 51 9.04 8.87 -13.83
N LYS A 52 9.79 7.83 -13.47
CA LYS A 52 9.34 6.73 -12.60
C LYS A 52 8.78 7.28 -11.28
N ASN A 53 9.51 8.16 -10.60
CA ASN A 53 9.08 8.77 -9.34
C ASN A 53 7.80 9.60 -9.50
N LYS A 54 7.68 10.36 -10.60
CA LYS A 54 6.47 11.13 -10.91
C LYS A 54 5.25 10.21 -11.08
N PHE A 55 5.38 9.12 -11.83
CA PHE A 55 4.29 8.17 -12.03
C PHE A 55 3.95 7.39 -10.75
N LYS A 56 4.96 7.02 -9.97
CA LYS A 56 4.79 6.42 -8.64
C LYS A 56 4.01 7.34 -7.70
N GLU A 57 4.31 8.64 -7.68
CA GLU A 57 3.55 9.62 -6.88
C GLU A 57 2.08 9.70 -7.34
N ILE A 58 1.84 9.73 -8.66
CA ILE A 58 0.48 9.77 -9.22
C ILE A 58 -0.30 8.51 -8.85
N ALA A 59 0.31 7.33 -8.94
CA ALA A 59 -0.27 6.05 -8.56
C ALA A 59 -0.70 6.07 -7.08
N PHE A 60 0.22 6.40 -6.18
CA PHE A 60 -0.07 6.47 -4.75
C PHE A 60 -1.13 7.52 -4.42
N ARG A 61 -1.15 8.66 -5.10
CA ARG A 61 -2.18 9.69 -4.92
C ARG A 61 -3.59 9.14 -5.18
N GLN A 62 -3.76 8.22 -6.12
CA GLN A 62 -5.06 7.58 -6.39
C GLN A 62 -5.50 6.68 -5.24
N LEU A 63 -4.55 6.04 -4.55
CA LEU A 63 -4.83 5.13 -3.44
C LEU A 63 -5.11 5.83 -2.11
N ARG A 64 -4.62 7.05 -1.92
CA ARG A 64 -4.70 7.78 -0.65
C ARG A 64 -6.10 7.75 -0.03
N TYR A 65 -7.11 8.09 -0.83
CA TYR A 65 -8.49 8.16 -0.34
C TYR A 65 -8.99 6.80 0.12
N VAL A 66 -8.76 5.78 -0.71
CA VAL A 66 -9.24 4.42 -0.48
C VAL A 66 -8.54 3.79 0.73
N LEU A 67 -7.22 3.96 0.87
CA LEU A 67 -6.46 3.48 2.04
C LEU A 67 -6.94 4.13 3.35
N ARG A 68 -7.19 5.45 3.34
CA ARG A 68 -7.73 6.13 4.54
C ARG A 68 -9.11 5.60 4.91
N LYS A 69 -9.94 5.31 3.91
CA LYS A 69 -11.29 4.77 4.11
C LYS A 69 -11.26 3.37 4.72
N GLN A 70 -10.30 2.52 4.33
CA GLN A 70 -10.10 1.21 4.95
C GLN A 70 -9.73 1.30 6.43
N ILE A 71 -8.81 2.21 6.79
CA ILE A 71 -8.47 2.41 8.21
C ILE A 71 -9.67 2.91 9.01
N TYR A 72 -10.43 3.82 8.42
CA TYR A 72 -11.64 4.33 9.06
C TYR A 72 -12.66 3.21 9.28
N LEU A 73 -12.93 2.39 8.27
CA LEU A 73 -13.79 1.20 8.36
C LEU A 73 -13.35 0.24 9.48
N LEU A 74 -12.07 -0.13 9.51
CA LEU A 74 -11.52 -1.04 10.52
C LEU A 74 -11.65 -0.45 11.94
N PHE A 75 -11.41 0.85 12.08
CA PHE A 75 -11.65 1.53 13.35
C PHE A 75 -13.13 1.55 13.74
N GLU A 76 -14.03 1.82 12.82
CA GLU A 76 -15.47 1.81 13.11
C GLU A 76 -15.96 0.41 13.50
N MET A 77 -15.46 -0.65 12.85
CA MET A 77 -15.73 -2.04 13.24
C MET A 77 -15.28 -2.29 14.69
N PHE A 78 -14.10 -1.78 15.07
CA PHE A 78 -13.61 -1.90 16.44
C PHE A 78 -14.47 -1.11 17.43
N LYS A 79 -14.78 0.15 17.12
CA LYS A 79 -15.65 0.99 17.95
C LYS A 79 -17.03 0.35 18.13
N ALA A 80 -17.60 -0.22 17.09
CA ALA A 80 -18.92 -0.85 17.12
C ALA A 80 -18.97 -2.15 17.92
N THR A 81 -17.81 -2.78 18.19
CA THR A 81 -17.71 -4.06 18.89
C THR A 81 -17.25 -3.95 20.33
N VAL A 82 -16.40 -2.98 20.68
CA VAL A 82 -15.92 -2.82 22.05
C VAL A 82 -17.05 -2.49 23.03
N GLU A 83 -17.01 -3.08 24.22
CA GLU A 83 -17.99 -2.79 25.29
C GLU A 83 -17.70 -1.45 25.98
N VAL A 84 -16.42 -1.14 26.14
CA VAL A 84 -15.91 0.10 26.73
C VAL A 84 -14.70 0.54 25.91
N ARG A 85 -14.49 1.87 25.79
CA ARG A 85 -13.28 2.42 25.19
C ARG A 85 -12.05 1.80 25.87
N PRO A 86 -11.12 1.16 25.13
CA PRO A 86 -9.90 0.62 25.70
C PRO A 86 -9.07 1.71 26.36
N ASP A 87 -8.52 1.41 27.54
CA ASP A 87 -7.55 2.26 28.22
C ASP A 87 -6.14 2.02 27.63
N LYS A 88 -5.99 2.38 26.35
CA LYS A 88 -4.74 2.26 25.59
C LYS A 88 -4.36 3.61 25.01
N ASP A 89 -3.08 3.97 25.15
CA ASP A 89 -2.52 5.16 24.52
C ASP A 89 -2.09 4.84 23.08
N TYR A 90 -2.98 5.12 22.13
CA TYR A 90 -2.70 4.95 20.70
C TYR A 90 -1.82 6.11 20.20
N GLN A 91 -0.63 5.80 19.69
CA GLN A 91 0.33 6.79 19.17
C GLN A 91 0.50 6.68 17.66
N VAL A 92 0.58 5.46 17.14
CA VAL A 92 0.74 5.16 15.72
C VAL A 92 -0.40 4.29 15.20
N LEU A 93 -0.50 4.15 13.88
CA LEU A 93 -1.56 3.37 13.25
C LEU A 93 -1.50 1.88 13.63
N VAL A 94 -0.29 1.32 13.72
CA VAL A 94 -0.06 -0.09 14.09
C VAL A 94 -0.63 -0.41 15.48
N ASP A 95 -0.71 0.57 16.38
CA ASP A 95 -1.27 0.38 17.72
C ASP A 95 -2.74 -0.01 17.71
N LEU A 96 -3.47 0.25 16.62
CA LEU A 96 -4.86 -0.22 16.48
C LEU A 96 -4.93 -1.74 16.34
N PHE A 97 -3.98 -2.37 15.64
CA PHE A 97 -4.08 -3.76 15.19
C PHE A 97 -3.36 -4.74 16.13
N ASP A 98 -3.73 -4.70 17.41
CA ASP A 98 -3.24 -5.63 18.42
C ASP A 98 -4.19 -6.82 18.64
N ASP A 99 -3.84 -7.73 19.54
CA ASP A 99 -4.68 -8.88 19.87
C ASP A 99 -6.05 -8.47 20.42
N THR A 100 -6.14 -7.33 21.12
CA THR A 100 -7.41 -6.79 21.63
C THR A 100 -8.34 -6.44 20.48
N TYR A 101 -7.85 -5.75 19.45
CA TYR A 101 -8.64 -5.48 18.24
C TYR A 101 -9.24 -6.75 17.63
N PHE A 102 -8.42 -7.75 17.37
CA PHE A 102 -8.90 -8.98 16.72
C PHE A 102 -9.80 -9.83 17.64
N ASN A 103 -9.66 -9.71 18.95
CA ASN A 103 -10.51 -10.39 19.92
C ASN A 103 -11.87 -9.71 20.09
N GLU A 104 -11.97 -8.42 19.86
CA GLU A 104 -13.23 -7.67 19.96
C GLU A 104 -14.01 -7.69 18.63
N VAL A 105 -13.32 -7.42 17.51
CA VAL A 105 -13.96 -7.31 16.19
C VAL A 105 -14.65 -8.59 15.74
N LYS A 106 -14.20 -9.75 16.22
CA LYS A 106 -14.87 -11.04 15.92
C LYS A 106 -16.35 -11.03 16.34
N TYR A 107 -16.73 -10.26 17.35
CA TYR A 107 -18.11 -10.15 17.83
C TYR A 107 -18.95 -9.13 17.05
N LEU A 108 -18.51 -8.63 15.90
CA LEU A 108 -19.31 -7.74 15.06
C LEU A 108 -20.49 -8.50 14.46
N ASP A 109 -21.70 -8.01 14.71
CA ASP A 109 -22.90 -8.47 14.02
C ASP A 109 -22.93 -7.85 12.62
N LEU A 110 -22.51 -8.64 11.63
CA LEU A 110 -22.46 -8.24 10.22
C LEU A 110 -23.83 -7.89 9.64
N LEU A 111 -24.93 -8.34 10.24
CA LEU A 111 -26.30 -8.06 9.78
C LEU A 111 -26.97 -6.94 10.58
N SER A 112 -26.23 -6.28 11.47
CA SER A 112 -26.70 -5.08 12.16
C SER A 112 -26.45 -3.82 11.30
N PRO A 113 -27.19 -2.73 11.54
CA PRO A 113 -27.00 -1.48 10.80
C PRO A 113 -25.57 -0.93 10.94
N ALA A 114 -24.96 -0.58 9.82
CA ALA A 114 -23.67 0.09 9.72
C ALA A 114 -23.83 1.61 9.88
N PRO A 115 -22.74 2.35 10.16
CA PRO A 115 -22.74 3.82 10.22
C PRO A 115 -22.82 4.49 8.83
N MET A 116 -23.41 3.84 7.84
CA MET A 116 -23.44 4.27 6.45
C MET A 116 -24.83 4.06 5.85
N VAL A 117 -25.25 4.96 4.97
CA VAL A 117 -26.51 4.86 4.22
C VAL A 117 -26.22 4.74 2.73
N THR A 118 -27.14 4.12 2.00
CA THR A 118 -27.08 4.06 0.54
C THR A 118 -27.26 5.46 -0.07
N SER A 119 -27.00 5.59 -1.38
CA SER A 119 -27.28 6.83 -2.12
C SER A 119 -28.76 7.21 -2.13
N GLN A 120 -29.65 6.25 -1.84
CA GLN A 120 -31.10 6.43 -1.74
C GLN A 120 -31.56 6.75 -0.31
N GLY A 121 -30.64 6.73 0.66
CA GLY A 121 -30.90 7.02 2.07
C GLY A 121 -31.31 5.79 2.90
N ASP A 122 -31.23 4.60 2.34
CA ASP A 122 -31.57 3.36 3.04
C ASP A 122 -30.44 2.95 4.01
N GLU A 123 -30.82 2.33 5.12
CA GLU A 123 -29.87 1.75 6.06
C GLU A 123 -29.14 0.57 5.39
N MET A 124 -27.81 0.56 5.51
CA MET A 124 -26.96 -0.53 5.05
C MET A 124 -26.47 -1.32 6.25
N ASP A 125 -26.37 -2.65 6.15
CA ASP A 125 -25.75 -3.45 7.20
C ASP A 125 -24.22 -3.52 7.05
N TRP A 126 -23.56 -4.01 8.09
CA TRP A 126 -22.10 -4.13 8.12
C TRP A 126 -21.53 -5.02 7.02
N LEU A 127 -22.24 -6.07 6.62
CA LEU A 127 -21.79 -6.97 5.56
C LEU A 127 -21.78 -6.26 4.21
N ASP A 128 -22.86 -5.55 3.87
CA ASP A 128 -22.95 -4.74 2.66
C ASP A 128 -21.91 -3.62 2.67
N TYR A 129 -21.74 -2.96 3.82
CA TYR A 129 -20.75 -1.90 3.96
C TYR A 129 -19.34 -2.44 3.71
N LEU A 130 -18.93 -3.47 4.47
CA LEU A 130 -17.63 -4.10 4.38
C LEU A 130 -17.37 -4.63 2.96
N HIS A 131 -18.33 -5.32 2.36
CA HIS A 131 -18.21 -5.83 0.99
C HIS A 131 -17.97 -4.72 -0.02
N SER A 132 -18.77 -3.64 0.04
CA SER A 132 -18.64 -2.51 -0.89
C SER A 132 -17.27 -1.81 -0.78
N GLU A 133 -16.75 -1.65 0.44
CA GLU A 133 -15.45 -1.04 0.68
C GLU A 133 -14.30 -1.93 0.22
N LEU A 134 -14.39 -3.25 0.46
CA LEU A 134 -13.39 -4.20 -0.01
C LEU A 134 -13.35 -4.29 -1.54
N LEU A 135 -14.51 -4.25 -2.21
CA LEU A 135 -14.56 -4.18 -3.67
C LEU A 135 -14.00 -2.86 -4.21
N SER A 136 -14.30 -1.74 -3.54
CA SER A 136 -13.72 -0.44 -3.90
C SER A 136 -12.19 -0.45 -3.79
N LEU A 137 -11.66 -1.03 -2.71
CA LEU A 137 -10.22 -1.25 -2.54
C LEU A 137 -9.65 -2.12 -3.66
N LYS A 138 -10.22 -3.31 -3.87
CA LYS A 138 -9.77 -4.25 -4.90
C LYS A 138 -9.73 -3.59 -6.28
N SER A 139 -10.78 -2.86 -6.65
CA SER A 139 -10.84 -2.15 -7.93
C SER A 139 -9.78 -1.04 -8.03
N ALA A 140 -9.57 -0.26 -6.96
CA ALA A 140 -8.57 0.80 -6.96
C ALA A 140 -7.14 0.25 -7.07
N LEU A 141 -6.83 -0.84 -6.36
CA LEU A 141 -5.55 -1.52 -6.46
C LEU A 141 -5.32 -2.08 -7.86
N GLY A 142 -6.30 -2.80 -8.42
CA GLY A 142 -6.22 -3.34 -9.77
C GLY A 142 -5.97 -2.25 -10.82
N GLN A 143 -6.71 -1.14 -10.76
CA GLN A 143 -6.51 0.00 -11.68
C GLN A 143 -5.11 0.61 -11.58
N VAL A 144 -4.53 0.67 -10.37
CA VAL A 144 -3.18 1.18 -10.18
C VAL A 144 -2.14 0.21 -10.72
N VAL A 145 -2.27 -1.08 -10.45
CA VAL A 145 -1.38 -2.12 -10.97
C VAL A 145 -1.43 -2.14 -12.50
N ASP A 146 -2.62 -2.19 -13.10
CA ASP A 146 -2.80 -2.23 -14.56
C ASP A 146 -2.16 -1.03 -15.27
N ARG A 147 -2.29 0.17 -14.68
CA ARG A 147 -1.84 1.42 -15.30
C ARG A 147 -0.40 1.76 -15.00
N TYR A 148 0.12 1.37 -13.84
CA TYR A 148 1.41 1.86 -13.34
C TYR A 148 2.41 0.76 -12.97
N SER A 149 2.12 -0.53 -13.20
CA SER A 149 3.03 -1.65 -12.90
C SER A 149 4.47 -1.45 -13.39
N PHE A 150 4.66 -0.91 -14.60
CA PHE A 150 5.99 -0.61 -15.15
C PHE A 150 6.79 0.46 -14.38
N TYR A 151 6.10 1.33 -13.62
CA TYR A 151 6.72 2.42 -12.86
C TYR A 151 6.77 2.15 -11.35
N LEU A 152 6.04 1.16 -10.87
CA LEU A 152 6.05 0.75 -9.47
C LEU A 152 7.22 -0.20 -9.20
N ASP A 153 7.69 -0.21 -7.96
CA ASP A 153 8.66 -1.22 -7.52
C ASP A 153 7.95 -2.57 -7.39
N SER A 154 8.64 -3.67 -7.66
CA SER A 154 8.04 -5.01 -7.62
C SER A 154 7.38 -5.29 -6.29
N GLU A 155 8.02 -4.93 -5.18
CA GLU A 155 7.44 -5.07 -3.83
C GLU A 155 6.09 -4.36 -3.68
N VAL A 156 5.94 -3.18 -4.28
CA VAL A 156 4.68 -2.44 -4.23
C VAL A 156 3.59 -3.17 -5.00
N VAL A 157 3.93 -3.70 -6.18
CA VAL A 157 3.00 -4.49 -7.01
C VAL A 157 2.60 -5.76 -6.27
N ASP A 158 3.56 -6.51 -5.74
CA ASP A 158 3.32 -7.76 -4.99
C ASP A 158 2.36 -7.53 -3.83
N VAL A 159 2.57 -6.47 -3.03
CA VAL A 159 1.70 -6.14 -1.89
C VAL A 159 0.31 -5.71 -2.34
N MET A 160 0.19 -4.97 -3.45
CA MET A 160 -1.13 -4.60 -4.00
C MET A 160 -1.90 -5.82 -4.49
N GLU A 161 -1.23 -6.75 -5.17
CA GLU A 161 -1.82 -8.00 -5.65
C GLU A 161 -2.25 -8.88 -4.46
N GLU A 162 -1.36 -9.10 -3.49
CA GLU A 162 -1.63 -9.85 -2.25
C GLU A 162 -2.86 -9.28 -1.51
N LEU A 163 -2.92 -7.97 -1.34
CA LEU A 163 -4.04 -7.32 -0.67
C LEU A 163 -5.35 -7.46 -1.47
N SER A 164 -5.28 -7.31 -2.80
CA SER A 164 -6.43 -7.37 -3.71
C SER A 164 -7.03 -8.77 -3.86
N ASP A 165 -6.22 -9.83 -3.71
CA ASP A 165 -6.64 -11.23 -3.71
C ASP A 165 -6.59 -11.89 -2.33
N SER A 166 -6.60 -11.08 -1.27
CA SER A 166 -6.56 -11.59 0.10
C SER A 166 -7.72 -12.55 0.39
N VAL A 167 -7.42 -13.61 1.16
CA VAL A 167 -8.39 -14.65 1.52
C VAL A 167 -9.58 -14.04 2.26
N PHE A 168 -9.34 -13.00 3.06
CA PHE A 168 -10.38 -12.24 3.75
C PHE A 168 -11.40 -11.61 2.79
N ILE A 169 -10.95 -10.96 1.71
CA ILE A 169 -11.87 -10.38 0.71
C ILE A 169 -12.72 -11.47 0.07
N ARG A 170 -12.12 -12.61 -0.28
CA ARG A 170 -12.86 -13.74 -0.86
C ARG A 170 -13.90 -14.29 0.11
N PHE A 171 -13.53 -14.43 1.38
CA PHE A 171 -14.42 -14.89 2.44
C PHE A 171 -15.64 -13.96 2.61
N ILE A 172 -15.41 -12.64 2.71
CA ILE A 172 -16.51 -11.67 2.82
C ILE A 172 -17.40 -11.70 1.58
N ASN A 173 -16.82 -11.80 0.38
CA ASN A 173 -17.59 -11.94 -0.85
C ASN A 173 -18.48 -13.19 -0.84
N SER A 174 -17.96 -14.33 -0.38
CA SER A 174 -18.74 -15.56 -0.26
C SER A 174 -19.89 -15.45 0.74
N ILE A 175 -19.69 -14.80 1.89
CA ILE A 175 -20.77 -14.55 2.86
C ILE A 175 -21.83 -13.62 2.25
N TRP A 176 -21.40 -12.55 1.59
CA TRP A 176 -22.30 -11.60 0.96
C TRP A 176 -23.15 -12.24 -0.15
N GLU A 177 -22.53 -13.07 -1.00
CA GLU A 177 -23.25 -13.87 -2.00
C GLU A 177 -24.25 -14.82 -1.32
N ALA A 178 -23.85 -15.48 -0.23
CA ALA A 178 -24.73 -16.38 0.50
C ALA A 178 -25.93 -15.64 1.15
N LYS A 179 -25.74 -14.43 1.69
CA LYS A 179 -26.83 -13.56 2.17
C LYS A 179 -27.82 -13.27 1.05
N ASN A 180 -27.34 -12.89 -0.12
CA ASN A 180 -28.20 -12.49 -1.24
C ASN A 180 -28.91 -13.65 -1.95
N ILE A 181 -28.28 -14.83 -2.00
CA ILE A 181 -28.85 -16.02 -2.65
C ILE A 181 -29.77 -16.79 -1.70
N ASN A 182 -29.36 -16.98 -0.45
CA ASN A 182 -30.05 -17.86 0.50
C ASN A 182 -30.86 -17.13 1.56
N ALA A 183 -30.93 -15.79 1.50
CA ALA A 183 -31.61 -14.95 2.51
C ALA A 183 -31.20 -15.33 3.95
N ILE A 184 -29.88 -15.49 4.18
CA ILE A 184 -29.34 -15.79 5.50
C ILE A 184 -29.75 -14.65 6.44
N GLY A 185 -30.75 -14.90 7.27
CA GLY A 185 -31.24 -13.97 8.29
C GLY A 185 -30.67 -14.23 9.68
N ASP A 186 -29.86 -15.29 9.84
CA ASP A 186 -29.34 -15.67 11.15
C ASP A 186 -28.13 -14.80 11.52
N ARG A 187 -28.30 -14.04 12.60
CA ARG A 187 -27.24 -13.25 13.25
C ARG A 187 -26.29 -14.22 13.94
N GLY A 188 -25.07 -14.36 13.41
CA GLY A 188 -24.08 -15.31 13.90
C GLY A 188 -22.69 -14.70 14.01
N ASP A 189 -21.83 -15.39 14.77
CA ASP A 189 -20.42 -15.06 14.93
C ASP A 189 -19.62 -15.44 13.67
N LEU A 190 -19.91 -14.76 12.56
CA LEU A 190 -19.30 -15.02 11.25
C LEU A 190 -17.83 -14.61 11.20
N LEU A 191 -17.43 -13.60 11.99
CA LEU A 191 -16.05 -13.11 12.00
C LEU A 191 -15.12 -13.91 12.94
N SER A 192 -15.63 -14.67 13.92
CA SER A 192 -14.76 -15.55 14.72
C SER A 192 -13.95 -16.54 13.89
N ALA A 193 -14.56 -17.10 12.83
CA ALA A 193 -13.92 -18.07 11.96
C ALA A 193 -12.84 -17.46 11.06
N CYS A 194 -12.82 -16.14 10.88
CA CYS A 194 -11.90 -15.45 9.97
C CYS A 194 -10.95 -14.49 10.67
N LYS A 195 -10.80 -14.59 12.00
CA LYS A 195 -9.89 -13.73 12.79
C LYS A 195 -8.47 -13.68 12.19
N ASP A 196 -7.91 -14.82 11.83
CA ASP A 196 -6.56 -14.91 11.27
C ASP A 196 -6.50 -14.31 9.86
N LEU A 197 -7.54 -14.51 9.05
CA LEU A 197 -7.66 -13.92 7.72
C LEU A 197 -7.72 -12.38 7.79
N LEU A 198 -8.46 -11.84 8.76
CA LEU A 198 -8.53 -10.40 9.02
C LEU A 198 -7.16 -9.85 9.48
N ARG A 199 -6.40 -10.61 10.26
CA ARG A 199 -5.05 -10.22 10.69
C ARG A 199 -4.07 -10.18 9.53
N GLU A 200 -4.09 -11.19 8.67
CA GLU A 200 -3.29 -11.21 7.44
C GLU A 200 -3.63 -10.00 6.57
N TYR A 201 -4.92 -9.76 6.32
CA TYR A 201 -5.40 -8.59 5.58
C TYR A 201 -4.92 -7.26 6.17
N ALA A 202 -5.06 -7.07 7.49
CA ALA A 202 -4.61 -5.86 8.17
C ALA A 202 -3.08 -5.67 8.05
N THR A 203 -2.32 -6.76 8.08
CA THR A 203 -0.86 -6.73 7.93
C THR A 203 -0.46 -6.27 6.53
N SER A 204 -1.05 -6.83 5.48
CA SER A 204 -0.78 -6.43 4.10
C SER A 204 -1.22 -4.98 3.83
N LEU A 205 -2.35 -4.56 4.42
CA LEU A 205 -2.81 -3.16 4.37
C LEU A 205 -1.81 -2.21 5.02
N LEU A 206 -1.33 -2.52 6.23
CA LEU A 206 -0.32 -1.72 6.93
C LEU A 206 0.98 -1.62 6.15
N LYS A 207 1.43 -2.74 5.55
CA LYS A 207 2.62 -2.76 4.69
C LYS A 207 2.44 -1.83 3.47
N LEU A 208 1.29 -1.89 2.81
CA LEU A 208 0.99 -0.99 1.69
C LEU A 208 0.98 0.48 2.12
N MET A 209 0.43 0.77 3.29
CA MET A 209 0.41 2.13 3.85
C MET A 209 1.80 2.64 4.22
N GLU A 210 2.68 1.77 4.70
CA GLU A 210 4.08 2.11 4.94
C GLU A 210 4.77 2.49 3.63
N LEU A 211 4.64 1.66 2.58
CA LEU A 211 5.18 1.94 1.24
C LEU A 211 4.63 3.24 0.65
N TYR A 212 3.33 3.51 0.86
CA TYR A 212 2.70 4.77 0.52
C TYR A 212 3.36 5.94 1.26
N ASN A 213 3.51 5.84 2.58
CA ASN A 213 4.05 6.92 3.42
C ASN A 213 5.52 7.23 3.14
N GLN A 214 6.32 6.21 2.81
CA GLN A 214 7.71 6.38 2.37
C GLN A 214 7.81 7.17 1.05
N SER A 215 6.80 7.06 0.19
CA SER A 215 6.76 7.69 -1.13
C SER A 215 6.01 9.03 -1.14
N ALA A 216 5.16 9.29 -0.16
CA ALA A 216 4.33 10.48 -0.08
C ALA A 216 5.04 11.65 0.62
N ALA A 217 4.76 12.87 0.16
CA ALA A 217 5.14 14.09 0.88
C ALA A 217 4.52 14.11 2.29
N SER A 218 5.19 14.76 3.24
CA SER A 218 4.83 14.75 4.68
C SER A 218 3.40 15.24 4.97
N ASP A 219 2.87 16.18 4.19
CA ASP A 219 1.50 16.68 4.29
C ASP A 219 0.44 15.68 3.76
N ARG A 220 0.88 14.69 2.99
CA ARG A 220 0.03 13.68 2.36
C ARG A 220 0.04 12.33 3.07
N GLN A 221 1.07 12.07 3.86
CA GLN A 221 1.20 10.84 4.65
C GLN A 221 -0.07 10.55 5.45
N ILE A 222 -0.45 9.27 5.48
CA ILE A 222 -1.53 8.77 6.31
C ILE A 222 -0.93 8.47 7.68
N THR A 223 -0.98 9.46 8.55
CA THR A 223 -0.54 9.35 9.94
C THR A 223 -1.72 9.46 10.88
N MET A 224 -1.70 8.64 11.92
CA MET A 224 -2.54 8.81 13.10
C MET A 224 -1.65 9.29 14.24
N ASP A 225 -2.14 10.29 14.95
CA ASP A 225 -1.52 10.84 16.15
C ASP A 225 -2.53 10.74 17.30
N ARG A 226 -2.06 10.97 18.52
CA ARG A 226 -2.87 10.90 19.73
C ARG A 226 -4.12 11.79 19.68
N ARG A 227 -4.03 12.96 19.02
CA ARG A 227 -5.15 13.89 18.91
C ARG A 227 -6.22 13.33 17.97
N LYS A 228 -5.83 12.86 16.79
CA LYS A 228 -6.75 12.22 15.84
C LYS A 228 -7.44 11.00 16.45
N TRP A 229 -6.71 10.19 17.21
CA TRP A 229 -7.31 9.07 17.94
C TRP A 229 -8.38 9.54 18.93
N ASN A 230 -8.06 10.54 19.75
CA ASN A 230 -9.04 11.12 20.66
C ASN A 230 -10.26 11.66 19.92
N ASP A 231 -10.06 12.37 18.80
CA ASP A 231 -11.14 12.93 17.98
C ASP A 231 -12.05 11.82 17.38
N TRP A 232 -11.47 10.68 16.99
CA TRP A 232 -12.20 9.52 16.46
C TRP A 232 -13.02 8.81 17.54
N TRP A 233 -12.45 8.66 18.74
CA TRP A 233 -13.17 8.10 19.90
C TRP A 233 -14.23 9.04 20.47
N SER A 234 -13.96 10.36 20.49
CA SER A 234 -14.88 11.37 21.01
C SER A 234 -15.96 11.77 20.02
N HIS A 235 -15.85 11.36 18.75
CA HIS A 235 -16.88 11.60 17.76
C HIS A 235 -18.18 10.91 18.22
N ASN A 236 -19.18 11.72 18.56
CA ASN A 236 -20.55 11.27 18.88
C ASN A 236 -21.31 10.73 17.64
N GLY A 237 -20.63 10.58 16.50
CA GLY A 237 -21.16 9.93 15.31
C GLY A 237 -21.30 8.41 15.50
N ARG A 238 -22.14 7.80 14.65
CA ARG A 238 -22.21 6.34 14.53
C ARG A 238 -20.86 5.80 14.01
N PRO A 239 -20.47 4.57 14.38
CA PRO A 239 -21.16 3.70 15.33
C PRO A 239 -20.86 4.13 16.77
N LYS A 240 -21.81 3.92 17.67
CA LYS A 240 -21.59 4.04 19.11
C LYS A 240 -20.79 2.84 19.61
N ILE A 241 -20.16 3.02 20.77
CA ILE A 241 -19.42 1.95 21.45
C ILE A 241 -20.35 0.76 21.67
N GLY A 242 -19.96 -0.40 21.12
CA GLY A 242 -20.69 -1.66 21.29
C GLY A 242 -22.06 -1.74 20.60
N GLU A 243 -22.38 -0.79 19.71
CA GLU A 243 -23.70 -0.71 19.05
C GLU A 243 -24.05 -1.97 18.25
N SER A 244 -23.05 -2.60 17.65
CA SER A 244 -23.18 -3.75 16.74
C SER A 244 -22.54 -5.02 17.29
N ARG A 245 -22.31 -5.10 18.61
CA ARG A 245 -21.75 -6.30 19.23
C ARG A 245 -22.82 -7.39 19.33
N ILE A 246 -22.47 -8.61 18.93
CA ILE A 246 -23.27 -9.81 19.16
C ILE A 246 -23.45 -9.99 20.67
N LYS A 247 -24.69 -9.88 21.14
CA LYS A 247 -25.03 -10.19 22.53
C LYS A 247 -25.17 -11.70 22.65
N LEU A 248 -24.12 -12.37 23.13
CA LEU A 248 -24.23 -13.74 23.59
C LEU A 248 -25.19 -13.74 24.78
N TYR A 249 -26.45 -14.11 24.56
CA TYR A 249 -27.32 -14.46 25.69
C TYR A 249 -26.65 -15.64 26.39
N PRO A 250 -26.47 -15.61 27.74
CA PRO A 250 -26.13 -16.82 28.45
C PRO A 250 -27.16 -17.88 28.07
N PRO A 251 -26.77 -19.15 27.87
CA PRO A 251 -27.73 -20.21 27.61
C PRO A 251 -28.73 -20.17 28.76
N ALA A 252 -29.93 -19.66 28.49
CA ALA A 252 -31.01 -19.71 29.45
C ALA A 252 -31.14 -21.17 29.85
N LEU A 253 -31.16 -21.39 31.16
CA LEU A 253 -31.51 -22.65 31.82
C LEU A 253 -32.55 -23.37 30.98
N ARG A 254 -32.10 -24.40 30.24
CA ARG A 254 -33.01 -25.42 29.71
C ARG A 254 -33.38 -26.26 30.92
N ASP A 255 -34.39 -25.79 31.65
CA ASP A 255 -35.21 -26.65 32.50
C ASP A 255 -36.14 -27.48 31.61
#